data_AF-A0A1G7DDY1-F1
#
_entry.id   AF-A0A1G7DDY1-F1
#
_cell.length_a   1.000
_cell.length_b   1.000
_cell.length_c   1.000
_cell.angle_alpha   90.00
_cell.angle_beta   90.00
_cell.angle_gamma   90.00
#
_symmetry.space_group_name_H-M   'P 1'
#
loop_
_entity.id
_entity.type
_entity.pdbx_description
1 polymer ?
#
loop_
_entity_poly.entity_id
_entity_poly.type
_entity_poly.pdbx_seq_one_letter_code
_entity_poly.pdbx_strand_id
1 'polypeptide(L)'
;MLAVHLQKDCNVQQDGTYQISTGFALLKKNKIELMLICSCCSVFNLSVVFILNQIFMIKKTAWLLLIALSVLSCKKNKTKTDCRDKMCTYEFRSVGFRFMDNKGEGAEVKDFSVINQRTGEKVMANSSMTSNLVKGAFIIADDGNVRSLSEQGDNLKITGTSVQTNQTKSAVIKVSGGECACHIAKLSGPDQIAFD
;
A
#
# COMPACT_ATOMS: atom_id res chain seq x y z
N MET A 1 -17.85 -31.22 -16.12
CA MET A 1 -17.88 -30.25 -15.00
C MET A 1 -16.64 -29.39 -15.14
N LEU A 2 -16.80 -28.22 -15.75
CA LEU A 2 -15.71 -27.28 -16.05
C LEU A 2 -16.31 -25.88 -15.88
N ALA A 3 -15.98 -25.18 -14.79
CA ALA A 3 -16.35 -23.79 -14.61
C ALA A 3 -15.09 -22.96 -14.85
N VAL A 4 -15.08 -22.26 -15.97
CA VAL A 4 -14.03 -21.31 -16.35
C VAL A 4 -14.20 -20.05 -15.51
N HIS A 5 -13.11 -19.67 -14.84
CA HIS A 5 -12.96 -18.45 -14.07
C HIS A 5 -12.94 -17.25 -15.05
N LEU A 6 -13.88 -16.32 -14.92
CA LEU A 6 -13.81 -15.02 -15.61
C LEU A 6 -13.44 -13.95 -14.58
N GLN A 7 -12.15 -13.64 -14.50
CA GLN A 7 -11.66 -12.39 -13.91
C GLN A 7 -12.10 -11.23 -14.79
N LYS A 8 -12.78 -10.24 -14.19
CA LYS A 8 -12.92 -8.91 -14.78
C LYS A 8 -11.82 -8.04 -14.21
N ASP A 9 -10.87 -7.70 -15.06
CA ASP A 9 -9.93 -6.62 -14.82
C ASP A 9 -10.68 -5.29 -14.96
N CYS A 10 -10.77 -4.53 -13.87
CA CYS A 10 -11.16 -3.12 -13.90
C CYS A 10 -9.88 -2.29 -14.03
N ASN A 11 -9.63 -1.77 -15.22
CA ASN A 11 -8.60 -0.76 -15.44
C ASN A 11 -9.24 0.64 -15.34
N VAL A 12 -8.66 1.52 -14.54
CA VAL A 12 -9.15 2.88 -14.27
C VAL A 12 -8.40 3.85 -15.17
N GLN A 13 -9.11 4.55 -16.07
CA GLN A 13 -8.59 5.72 -16.77
C GLN A 13 -9.10 7.03 -16.14
N GLN A 14 -8.19 8.00 -16.06
CA GLN A 14 -8.34 9.31 -15.42
C GLN A 14 -9.02 10.33 -16.35
N ASP A 15 -10.31 10.20 -16.57
CA ASP A 15 -11.09 11.26 -17.25
C ASP A 15 -12.60 11.12 -17.03
N GLY A 16 -13.02 10.75 -15.81
CA GLY A 16 -14.29 11.16 -15.21
C GLY A 16 -15.59 11.01 -16.02
N THR A 17 -15.61 10.19 -17.07
CA THR A 17 -16.77 10.02 -17.95
C THR A 17 -17.06 8.53 -18.12
N TYR A 18 -18.22 8.13 -17.61
CA TYR A 18 -18.72 6.77 -17.75
C TYR A 18 -19.54 6.68 -19.04
N GLN A 19 -18.98 6.07 -20.09
CA GLN A 19 -19.74 5.61 -21.23
C GLN A 19 -20.30 4.22 -20.92
N ILE A 20 -21.61 4.13 -20.67
CA ILE A 20 -22.32 2.85 -20.62
C ILE A 20 -22.76 2.54 -22.05
N SER A 21 -22.05 1.64 -22.74
CA SER A 21 -22.53 1.06 -23.99
C SER A 21 -23.58 0.01 -23.66
N THR A 22 -24.86 0.38 -23.74
CA THR A 22 -25.97 -0.57 -23.78
C THR A 22 -26.12 -1.07 -25.23
N GLY A 23 -25.53 -2.24 -25.52
CA GLY A 23 -25.86 -2.97 -26.74
C GLY A 23 -27.28 -3.51 -26.67
N PHE A 24 -28.19 -2.96 -27.48
CA PHE A 24 -29.51 -3.52 -27.74
C PHE A 24 -29.38 -4.57 -28.85
N ALA A 25 -29.66 -5.84 -28.53
CA ALA A 25 -29.86 -6.87 -29.54
C ALA A 25 -31.29 -6.76 -30.09
N LEU A 26 -31.38 -6.46 -31.39
CA LEU A 26 -32.62 -6.29 -32.14
C LEU A 26 -32.93 -7.62 -32.83
N LEU A 27 -33.77 -8.45 -32.22
CA LEU A 27 -34.32 -9.64 -32.87
C LEU A 27 -35.60 -9.25 -33.63
N LYS A 28 -35.49 -9.23 -34.97
CA LYS A 28 -36.60 -9.05 -35.89
C LYS A 28 -36.88 -10.38 -36.62
N LYS A 29 -38.18 -10.63 -36.85
CA LYS A 29 -38.84 -11.71 -37.60
C LYS A 29 -39.17 -12.98 -36.81
N ASN A 30 -40.34 -12.99 -36.18
CA ASN A 30 -41.48 -13.76 -36.71
C ASN A 30 -42.79 -13.39 -35.99
N LYS A 31 -43.66 -12.71 -36.76
CA LYS A 31 -45.12 -12.79 -36.78
C LYS A 31 -45.82 -13.24 -35.48
N ILE A 32 -46.36 -12.28 -34.73
CA ILE A 32 -47.55 -12.48 -33.90
C ILE A 32 -48.48 -11.29 -34.17
N GLU A 33 -49.56 -11.56 -34.91
CA GLU A 33 -50.75 -10.73 -34.89
C GLU A 33 -51.48 -10.97 -33.58
N LEU A 34 -51.84 -9.90 -32.87
CA LEU A 34 -53.04 -9.91 -32.05
C LEU A 34 -53.68 -8.52 -32.08
N MET A 35 -54.74 -8.43 -32.86
CA MET A 35 -55.69 -7.34 -32.88
C MET A 35 -56.85 -7.75 -31.97
N LEU A 36 -57.20 -6.94 -30.96
CA LEU A 36 -58.59 -6.59 -30.64
C LEU A 36 -58.69 -5.54 -29.51
N ILE A 37 -59.11 -4.32 -29.90
CA ILE A 37 -60.25 -3.51 -29.43
C ILE A 37 -60.60 -3.55 -27.91
N CYS A 38 -60.63 -2.40 -27.24
CA CYS A 38 -61.90 -1.77 -26.80
C CYS A 38 -61.73 -0.37 -26.19
N SER A 39 -62.54 0.56 -26.71
CA SER A 39 -62.88 1.86 -26.11
C SER A 39 -63.48 1.71 -24.72
N CYS A 40 -63.03 2.51 -23.74
CA CYS A 40 -63.88 3.36 -22.90
C CYS A 40 -63.07 4.08 -21.80
N CYS A 41 -63.65 5.18 -21.30
CA CYS A 41 -63.27 5.98 -20.15
C CYS A 41 -62.32 7.16 -20.38
N SER A 42 -62.90 8.20 -20.99
CA SER A 42 -62.88 9.53 -20.38
C SER A 42 -63.36 9.46 -18.92
N VAL A 43 -62.87 10.38 -18.08
CA VAL A 43 -63.10 10.50 -16.63
C VAL A 43 -62.18 9.62 -15.77
N PHE A 44 -60.98 10.11 -15.44
CA PHE A 44 -60.32 9.93 -14.12
C PHE A 44 -58.99 10.71 -14.09
N ASN A 45 -59.01 12.03 -14.32
CA ASN A 45 -57.78 12.82 -14.50
C ASN A 45 -57.34 13.65 -13.29
N LEU A 46 -57.86 13.39 -12.07
CA LEU A 46 -57.43 14.13 -10.87
C LEU A 46 -56.87 13.27 -9.72
N SER A 47 -57.08 11.95 -9.72
CA SER A 47 -56.57 11.08 -8.63
C SER A 47 -55.18 10.47 -8.91
N VAL A 48 -54.79 10.38 -10.19
CA VAL A 48 -53.52 9.73 -10.59
C VAL A 48 -52.30 10.64 -10.35
N VAL A 49 -52.48 11.96 -10.42
CA VAL A 49 -51.41 12.95 -10.18
C VAL A 49 -50.93 12.93 -8.72
N PHE A 50 -51.84 12.69 -7.77
CA PHE A 50 -51.49 12.60 -6.34
C PHE A 50 -50.73 11.32 -5.97
N ILE A 51 -51.03 10.19 -6.63
CA ILE A 51 -50.33 8.92 -6.40
C ILE A 51 -48.94 8.92 -7.07
N LEU A 52 -48.81 9.52 -8.26
CA LEU A 52 -47.53 9.63 -8.97
C LEU A 52 -46.50 10.49 -8.21
N ASN A 53 -46.94 11.55 -7.51
CA ASN A 53 -46.03 12.40 -6.73
C ASN A 53 -45.51 11.71 -5.44
N GLN A 54 -46.31 10.83 -4.83
CA GLN A 54 -45.89 10.04 -3.66
C GLN A 54 -44.86 8.96 -4.05
N ILE A 55 -45.02 8.33 -5.22
CA ILE A 55 -44.06 7.33 -5.75
C ILE A 55 -42.73 8.00 -6.14
N PHE A 56 -42.75 9.25 -6.62
CA PHE A 56 -41.56 9.97 -7.07
C PHE A 56 -40.64 10.41 -5.90
N MET A 57 -41.21 10.70 -4.72
CA MET A 57 -40.41 11.06 -3.53
C MET A 57 -39.82 9.83 -2.80
N ILE A 58 -40.51 8.68 -2.77
CA ILE A 58 -40.01 7.45 -2.12
C ILE A 58 -38.85 6.81 -2.89
N LYS A 59 -38.81 6.97 -4.22
CA LYS A 59 -37.72 6.44 -5.08
C LYS A 59 -36.38 7.16 -4.86
N LYS A 60 -36.40 8.46 -4.53
CA LYS A 60 -35.19 9.27 -4.29
C LYS A 60 -34.58 9.01 -2.91
N THR A 61 -35.41 8.79 -1.89
CA THR A 61 -34.94 8.46 -0.54
C THR A 61 -34.45 7.02 -0.42
N ALA A 62 -35.06 6.06 -1.12
CA ALA A 62 -34.59 4.67 -1.16
C ALA A 62 -33.20 4.52 -1.80
N TRP A 63 -32.89 5.32 -2.82
CA TRP A 63 -31.56 5.32 -3.46
C TRP A 63 -30.46 5.89 -2.55
N LEU A 64 -30.77 6.92 -1.76
CA LEU A 64 -29.84 7.50 -0.77
C LEU A 64 -29.53 6.51 0.37
N LEU A 65 -30.51 5.72 0.80
CA LEU A 65 -30.32 4.72 1.86
C LEU A 65 -29.44 3.54 1.42
N LEU A 66 -29.54 3.12 0.14
CA LEU A 66 -28.71 2.05 -0.43
C LEU A 66 -27.24 2.42 -0.57
N ILE A 67 -26.92 3.69 -0.86
CA ILE A 67 -25.53 4.16 -0.95
C ILE A 67 -24.88 4.23 0.45
N ALA A 68 -25.62 4.67 1.47
CA ALA A 68 -25.13 4.77 2.84
C ALA A 68 -24.74 3.42 3.48
N LEU A 69 -25.37 2.31 3.07
CA LEU A 69 -25.05 0.96 3.59
C LEU A 69 -23.76 0.38 3.01
N SER A 70 -23.27 0.89 1.87
CA SER A 70 -22.06 0.35 1.22
C SER A 70 -20.74 0.75 1.89
N VAL A 71 -20.75 1.79 2.74
CA VAL A 71 -19.54 2.29 3.43
C VAL A 71 -19.26 1.61 4.79
N LEU A 72 -20.15 0.73 5.28
CA LEU A 72 -19.96 0.04 6.57
C LEU A 72 -19.24 -1.32 6.46
N SER A 73 -18.94 -1.82 5.26
CA SER A 73 -18.41 -3.17 5.05
C SER A 73 -16.89 -3.26 4.83
N CYS A 74 -16.11 -2.33 5.37
CA CYS A 74 -14.64 -2.41 5.34
C CYS A 74 -14.05 -2.48 6.75
N LYS A 75 -14.47 -3.48 7.53
CA LYS A 75 -13.72 -3.88 8.73
C LYS A 75 -12.63 -4.86 8.28
N LYS A 76 -11.43 -4.34 7.96
CA LYS A 76 -10.22 -5.15 7.78
C LYS A 76 -9.91 -5.85 9.09
N ASN A 77 -10.42 -7.07 9.27
CA ASN A 77 -9.93 -7.98 10.29
C ASN A 77 -8.51 -8.37 9.87
N LYS A 78 -7.51 -7.72 10.46
CA LYS A 78 -6.14 -8.23 10.44
C LYS A 78 -6.14 -9.50 11.28
N THR A 79 -6.48 -10.63 10.68
CA THR A 79 -6.06 -11.93 11.20
C THR A 79 -4.54 -11.84 11.30
N LYS A 80 -4.00 -11.77 12.52
CA LYS A 80 -2.58 -12.06 12.75
C LYS A 80 -2.41 -13.51 12.27
N THR A 81 -1.95 -13.68 11.04
CA THR A 81 -1.44 -14.97 10.59
C THR A 81 -0.32 -15.30 11.55
N ASP A 82 -0.44 -16.41 12.28
CA ASP A 82 0.62 -16.89 13.15
C ASP A 82 1.87 -17.14 12.30
N CYS A 83 2.82 -16.22 12.37
CA CYS A 83 4.06 -16.29 11.59
C CYS A 83 5.04 -17.34 12.11
N ARG A 84 4.58 -18.19 13.05
CA ARG A 84 5.33 -19.24 13.72
C ARG A 84 5.73 -20.39 12.80
N ASP A 85 4.97 -20.64 11.73
CA ASP A 85 5.22 -21.76 10.82
C ASP A 85 5.92 -21.34 9.52
N LYS A 86 6.44 -20.10 9.45
CA LYS A 86 7.15 -19.63 8.27
C LYS A 86 8.57 -20.22 8.25
N MET A 87 8.81 -21.13 7.31
CA MET A 87 10.16 -21.63 7.00
C MET A 87 10.99 -20.50 6.38
N CYS A 88 12.05 -20.09 7.08
CA CYS A 88 13.02 -19.12 6.59
C CYS A 88 14.28 -19.83 6.07
N THR A 89 14.89 -19.28 5.03
CA THR A 89 16.19 -19.73 4.53
C THR A 89 17.29 -19.44 5.53
N TYR A 90 18.37 -20.24 5.52
CA TYR A 90 19.59 -19.98 6.30
C TYR A 90 20.45 -18.83 5.75
N GLU A 91 19.89 -17.96 4.91
CA GLU A 91 20.58 -16.77 4.41
C GLU A 91 20.73 -15.77 5.56
N PHE A 92 21.86 -15.08 5.66
CA PHE A 92 22.03 -13.97 6.60
C PHE A 92 22.13 -12.67 5.82
N ARG A 93 21.24 -11.72 6.10
CA ARG A 93 21.26 -10.40 5.48
C ARG A 93 21.73 -9.32 6.42
N SER A 94 22.44 -8.36 5.84
CA SER A 94 22.90 -7.15 6.51
C SER A 94 22.77 -5.96 5.58
N VAL A 95 22.58 -4.78 6.17
CA VAL A 95 22.56 -3.51 5.46
C VAL A 95 23.84 -2.76 5.84
N GLY A 96 24.66 -2.49 4.82
CA GLY A 96 25.87 -1.68 4.94
C GLY A 96 25.60 -0.20 4.65
N PHE A 97 26.46 0.66 5.18
CA PHE A 97 26.49 2.09 4.87
C PHE A 97 27.93 2.61 4.88
N ARG A 98 28.25 3.54 3.98
CA ARG A 98 29.62 4.09 3.86
C ARG A 98 29.69 5.59 4.09
N PHE A 99 30.65 6.02 4.89
CA PHE A 99 31.12 7.39 4.94
C PHE A 99 32.32 7.54 4.02
N MET A 100 32.24 8.52 3.12
CA MET A 100 33.26 8.80 2.12
C MET A 100 33.88 10.17 2.38
N ASP A 101 35.13 10.38 1.99
CA ASP A 101 35.72 11.72 1.91
C ASP A 101 35.45 12.37 0.55
N ASN A 102 35.95 13.59 0.36
CA ASN A 102 35.82 14.34 -0.89
C ASN A 102 36.64 13.77 -2.05
N LYS A 103 37.49 12.76 -1.81
CA LYS A 103 38.25 12.02 -2.83
C LYS A 103 37.54 10.72 -3.22
N GLY A 104 36.43 10.38 -2.56
CA GLY A 104 35.72 9.13 -2.79
C GLY A 104 36.37 7.93 -2.10
N GLU A 105 37.23 8.14 -1.10
CA GLU A 105 37.78 7.09 -0.25
C GLU A 105 36.97 6.96 1.05
N GLY A 106 37.15 5.86 1.79
CA GLY A 106 36.49 5.66 3.08
C GLY A 106 36.95 6.68 4.12
N ALA A 107 36.01 7.43 4.69
CA ALA A 107 36.27 8.40 5.75
C ALA A 107 36.16 7.76 7.14
N GLU A 108 37.11 8.07 8.01
CA GLU A 108 37.04 7.67 9.41
C GLU A 108 36.07 8.58 10.17
N VAL A 109 35.17 7.98 10.95
CA VAL A 109 34.13 8.71 11.69
C VAL A 109 34.13 8.35 13.17
N LYS A 110 33.89 9.36 14.01
CA LYS A 110 33.56 9.26 15.43
C LYS A 110 32.07 9.52 15.64
N ASP A 111 31.60 9.25 16.86
CA ASP A 111 30.21 9.49 17.28
C ASP A 111 29.16 8.80 16.38
N PHE A 112 29.53 7.65 15.83
CA PHE A 112 28.67 6.89 14.94
C PHE A 112 27.41 6.41 15.68
N SER A 113 26.25 6.66 15.06
CA SER A 113 24.96 6.22 15.60
C SER A 113 23.95 5.91 14.50
N VAL A 114 23.10 4.93 14.79
CA VAL A 114 21.95 4.54 13.97
C VAL A 114 20.73 4.58 14.89
N ILE A 115 19.78 5.46 14.61
CA ILE A 115 18.58 5.64 15.43
C ILE A 115 17.36 5.28 14.60
N ASN A 116 16.52 4.38 15.11
CA ASN A 116 15.20 4.13 14.52
C ASN A 116 14.29 5.31 14.84
N GLN A 117 13.87 6.07 13.84
CA GLN A 117 13.06 7.27 14.04
C GLN A 117 11.63 6.97 14.51
N ARG A 118 11.14 5.72 14.36
CA ARG A 118 9.84 5.31 14.88
C ARG A 118 9.87 5.10 16.39
N THR A 119 10.92 4.45 16.92
CA THR A 119 11.02 4.09 18.35
C THR A 119 11.89 5.06 19.15
N GLY A 120 12.77 5.82 18.49
CA GLY A 120 13.81 6.62 19.14
C GLY A 120 14.99 5.81 19.66
N GLU A 121 14.99 4.49 19.47
CA GLU A 121 16.00 3.60 20.02
C GLU A 121 17.22 3.50 19.10
N LYS A 122 18.40 3.26 19.72
CA LYS A 122 19.62 2.95 18.99
C LYS A 122 19.54 1.54 18.41
N VAL A 123 19.80 1.43 17.11
CA VAL A 123 19.94 0.15 16.43
C VAL A 123 21.41 -0.25 16.45
N MET A 124 21.68 -1.48 16.90
CA MET A 124 23.01 -2.07 16.90
C MET A 124 22.94 -3.37 16.09
N ALA A 125 23.72 -3.45 15.02
CA ALA A 125 23.89 -4.72 14.29
C ALA A 125 24.83 -5.62 15.09
N ASN A 126 24.49 -6.89 15.27
CA ASN A 126 25.33 -7.86 15.98
C ASN A 126 26.65 -8.09 15.24
N SER A 127 26.61 -8.01 13.91
CA SER A 127 27.77 -8.13 13.02
C SER A 127 28.65 -6.87 12.96
N SER A 128 28.25 -5.77 13.61
CA SER A 128 29.00 -4.49 13.57
C SER A 128 30.45 -4.60 14.06
N MET A 129 30.76 -5.58 14.93
CA MET A 129 32.12 -5.85 15.41
C MET A 129 33.11 -6.18 14.28
N THR A 130 32.65 -6.73 13.16
CA THR A 130 33.51 -7.11 12.01
C THR A 130 33.63 -6.01 10.94
N SER A 131 32.73 -5.03 10.94
CA SER A 131 32.71 -3.97 9.91
C SER A 131 33.82 -2.91 10.06
N ASN A 132 34.46 -2.85 11.22
CA ASN A 132 35.58 -1.93 11.48
C ASN A 132 36.86 -2.24 10.68
N LEU A 133 36.89 -3.32 9.89
CA LEU A 133 38.04 -3.70 9.06
C LEU A 133 38.19 -2.83 7.80
N VAL A 134 37.09 -2.22 7.33
CA VAL A 134 37.11 -1.36 6.14
C VAL A 134 36.79 0.07 6.55
N LYS A 135 37.76 0.97 6.36
CA LYS A 135 37.62 2.38 6.74
C LYS A 135 36.34 2.98 6.15
N GLY A 136 35.54 3.58 7.01
CA GLY A 136 34.28 4.26 6.65
C GLY A 136 33.10 3.36 6.32
N ALA A 137 33.24 2.02 6.33
CA ALA A 137 32.12 1.11 6.10
C ALA A 137 31.56 0.57 7.42
N PHE A 138 30.23 0.60 7.56
CA PHE A 138 29.53 0.16 8.77
C PHE A 138 28.37 -0.77 8.40
N ILE A 139 28.16 -1.81 9.20
CA ILE A 139 26.90 -2.56 9.17
C ILE A 139 25.94 -1.89 10.14
N ILE A 140 24.81 -1.41 9.62
CA ILE A 140 23.88 -0.55 10.37
C ILE A 140 22.63 -1.29 10.85
N ALA A 141 22.32 -2.42 10.21
CA ALA A 141 21.30 -3.36 10.64
C ALA A 141 21.65 -4.74 10.07
N ASP A 142 21.29 -5.80 10.79
CA ASP A 142 21.35 -7.17 10.30
C ASP A 142 20.12 -7.98 10.72
N ASP A 143 20.10 -9.27 10.39
CA ASP A 143 18.96 -10.14 10.71
C ASP A 143 18.69 -10.26 12.23
N GLY A 144 19.65 -9.92 13.09
CA GLY A 144 19.43 -9.78 14.53
C GLY A 144 18.45 -8.66 14.89
N ASN A 145 18.24 -7.69 13.98
CA ASN A 145 17.33 -6.56 14.15
C ASN A 145 15.94 -6.78 13.52
N VAL A 146 15.67 -7.94 12.89
CA VAL A 146 14.39 -8.19 12.19
C VAL A 146 13.18 -7.82 13.05
N ARG A 147 13.15 -8.28 14.31
CA ARG A 147 11.99 -8.09 15.20
C ARG A 147 11.84 -6.67 15.75
N SER A 148 12.88 -5.85 15.75
CA SER A 148 12.80 -4.45 16.21
C SER A 148 12.35 -3.50 15.11
N LEU A 149 12.39 -3.95 13.85
CA LEU A 149 11.93 -3.21 12.68
C LEU A 149 10.48 -3.53 12.33
N SER A 150 9.78 -2.59 11.68
CA SER A 150 8.42 -2.82 11.19
C SER A 150 8.38 -3.47 9.80
N GLU A 151 7.28 -4.15 9.49
CA GLU A 151 7.02 -4.74 8.17
C GLU A 151 6.92 -3.69 7.05
N GLN A 152 6.42 -2.49 7.39
CA GLN A 152 6.31 -1.39 6.43
C GLN A 152 7.64 -0.65 6.21
N GLY A 153 8.67 -1.01 6.97
CA GLY A 153 9.96 -0.36 7.02
C GLY A 153 10.00 0.83 7.94
N ASP A 154 11.10 0.93 8.68
CA ASP A 154 11.41 2.03 9.57
C ASP A 154 12.50 2.91 8.98
N ASN A 155 12.42 4.21 9.27
CA ASN A 155 13.46 5.15 8.91
C ASN A 155 14.59 5.07 9.94
N LEU A 156 15.77 4.71 9.49
CA LEU A 156 16.98 4.68 10.30
C LEU A 156 17.81 5.92 9.97
N LYS A 157 17.97 6.81 10.96
CA LYS A 157 18.85 7.97 10.86
C LYS A 157 20.26 7.53 11.24
N ILE A 158 21.13 7.56 10.26
CA ILE A 158 22.55 7.24 10.39
C ILE A 158 23.28 8.57 10.55
N THR A 159 24.14 8.68 11.56
CA THR A 159 24.94 9.89 11.82
C THR A 159 26.38 9.50 12.10
N GLY A 160 27.32 10.28 11.57
CA GLY A 160 28.74 10.14 11.84
C GLY A 160 29.45 11.49 11.70
N THR A 161 30.48 11.68 12.51
CA THR A 161 31.32 12.89 12.50
C THR A 161 32.69 12.53 11.96
N SER A 162 33.11 13.16 10.87
CA SER A 162 34.45 12.98 10.29
C SER A 162 35.53 13.31 11.32
N VAL A 163 36.50 12.41 11.50
CA VAL A 163 37.66 12.67 12.37
C VAL A 163 38.58 13.75 11.76
N GLN A 164 38.63 13.84 10.43
CA GLN A 164 39.51 14.75 9.71
C GLN A 164 38.96 16.18 9.65
N THR A 165 37.68 16.33 9.32
CA THR A 165 37.06 17.65 9.10
C THR A 165 36.20 18.12 10.27
N ASN A 166 35.95 17.27 11.27
CA ASN A 166 34.97 17.49 12.34
C ASN A 166 33.54 17.80 11.84
N GLN A 167 33.25 17.55 10.57
CA GLN A 167 31.92 17.72 10.01
C GLN A 167 31.04 16.52 10.41
N THR A 168 29.84 16.80 10.92
CA THR A 168 28.82 15.78 11.15
C THR A 168 27.89 15.71 9.94
N LYS A 169 27.69 14.51 9.39
CA LYS A 169 26.70 14.25 8.36
C LYS A 169 25.73 13.16 8.80
N SER A 170 24.50 13.27 8.29
CA SER A 170 23.45 12.29 8.51
C SER A 170 22.78 11.89 7.21
N ALA A 171 22.37 10.63 7.15
CA ALA A 171 21.50 10.11 6.10
C ALA A 171 20.34 9.35 6.73
N VAL A 172 19.21 9.28 6.01
CA VAL A 172 18.08 8.46 6.40
C VAL A 172 17.90 7.37 5.36
N ILE A 173 17.86 6.13 5.82
CA ILE A 173 17.49 4.99 5.00
C ILE A 173 16.23 4.34 5.55
N LYS A 174 15.51 3.62 4.70
CA LYS A 174 14.34 2.86 5.13
C LYS A 174 14.66 1.37 5.11
N VAL A 175 14.46 0.68 6.24
CA VAL A 175 14.73 -0.76 6.37
C VAL A 175 13.52 -1.48 6.96
N SER A 176 13.07 -2.55 6.30
CA SER A 176 11.99 -3.41 6.78
C SER A 176 12.49 -4.64 7.51
N GLY A 177 11.69 -5.06 8.49
CA GLY A 177 11.78 -6.35 9.17
C GLY A 177 10.37 -6.75 9.59
N GLY A 178 10.16 -7.07 10.87
CA GLY A 178 8.86 -7.37 11.45
C GLY A 178 8.73 -8.82 11.90
N GLU A 179 7.62 -9.10 12.58
CA GLU A 179 7.33 -10.40 13.19
C GLU A 179 7.26 -11.54 12.15
N CYS A 180 6.85 -11.21 10.92
CA CYS A 180 6.66 -12.18 9.84
C CYS A 180 7.76 -12.12 8.77
N ALA A 181 8.76 -11.26 8.94
CA ALA A 181 9.91 -11.17 8.04
C ALA A 181 10.96 -12.23 8.41
N CYS A 182 11.53 -12.88 7.41
CA CYS A 182 12.66 -13.80 7.61
C CYS A 182 13.99 -13.06 7.70
N HIS A 183 14.13 -12.00 6.89
CA HIS A 183 15.34 -11.21 6.77
C HIS A 183 14.98 -9.73 6.77
N ILE A 184 15.96 -8.90 7.08
CA ILE A 184 15.84 -7.47 6.84
C ILE A 184 15.96 -7.15 5.34
N ALA A 185 15.37 -6.03 4.93
CA ALA A 185 15.57 -5.51 3.58
C ALA A 185 15.65 -3.98 3.59
N LYS A 186 16.62 -3.43 2.88
CA LYS A 186 16.66 -1.99 2.59
C LYS A 186 15.60 -1.68 1.54
N LEU A 187 14.67 -0.77 1.88
CA LEU A 187 13.61 -0.32 0.99
C LEU A 187 14.00 0.93 0.20
N SER A 188 14.73 1.87 0.83
CA SER A 188 15.15 3.11 0.18
C SER A 188 16.27 3.83 0.93
N GLY A 189 16.79 4.91 0.34
CA GLY A 189 17.85 5.77 0.89
C GLY A 189 19.23 5.49 0.30
N PRO A 190 20.22 6.35 0.58
CA PRO A 190 21.56 6.22 0.02
C PRO A 190 22.34 5.04 0.65
N ASP A 191 23.31 4.49 -0.08
CA ASP A 191 24.27 3.51 0.44
C ASP A 191 25.49 4.19 1.08
N GLN A 192 25.69 5.46 0.79
CA GLN A 192 26.84 6.22 1.24
C GLN A 192 26.56 7.72 1.38
N ILE A 193 27.40 8.40 2.14
CA ILE A 193 27.44 9.86 2.25
C ILE A 193 28.89 10.35 2.23
N ALA A 194 29.19 11.36 1.44
CA ALA A 194 30.52 11.96 1.36
C ALA A 194 30.59 13.22 2.23
N PHE A 195 31.70 13.42 2.93
CA PHE A 195 32.08 14.69 3.55
C PHE A 195 32.63 15.67 2.50
N ASP A 196 32.59 16.96 2.82
CA ASP A 196 33.09 18.03 1.94
C ASP A 196 34.62 18.18 2.05
#